data_AF-A0A0Q5FAW1-F1
#
_entry.id   AF-A0A0Q5FAW1-F1
#
_cell.length_a   1.000
_cell.length_b   1.000
_cell.length_c   1.000
_cell.angle_alpha   90.00
_cell.angle_beta   90.00
_cell.angle_gamma   90.00
#
_symmetry.space_group_name_H-M   'P 1'
#
loop_
_entity.id
_entity.type
_entity.pdbx_description
1 polymer ?
#
loop_
_entity_poly.entity_id
_entity_poly.type
_entity_poly.pdbx_seq_one_letter_code
_entity_poly.pdbx_strand_id
1 'polypeptide(L)'
;MAEAKNDADQVWMTSAMLKAYAHPLRRQMIRLFSRREHLRAADVAADLDVPANSASFHLRVLADAGLIEEAPEHARDRRDRVWKSRRGSFNVGGPEHPVPDEALGTAMVRSVADDHQDMLNRVVAWTPEYLSGRAAEVHAHFSQRMVRLTEAEFEAVMERVQEVITEAVDAHDKDDPAGRSWQVDILAADDTI
;
A
#
# COMPACT_ATOMS: atom_id res chain seq x y z
N MET A 1 -14.73 12.41 23.70
CA MET A 1 -13.30 12.76 23.65
C MET A 1 -12.53 11.46 23.60
N ALA A 2 -12.32 10.94 22.39
CA ALA A 2 -11.34 9.89 22.16
C ALA A 2 -9.99 10.60 21.97
N GLU A 3 -9.05 10.34 22.86
CA GLU A 3 -7.72 10.96 22.83
C GLU A 3 -6.94 10.48 21.60
N ALA A 4 -6.53 11.45 20.77
CA ALA A 4 -5.28 11.57 20.01
C ALA A 4 -4.30 10.37 20.01
N LYS A 5 -4.74 9.20 19.53
CA LYS A 5 -3.84 8.05 19.31
C LYS A 5 -3.42 7.89 17.85
N ASN A 6 -3.96 8.70 16.93
CA ASN A 6 -3.87 8.46 15.49
C ASN A 6 -2.69 9.17 14.78
N ASP A 7 -1.99 10.10 15.45
CA ASP A 7 -0.95 10.92 14.80
C ASP A 7 0.46 10.30 14.91
N ALA A 8 0.68 9.42 15.90
CA ALA A 8 2.01 8.88 16.19
C ALA A 8 2.54 7.86 15.16
N ASP A 9 1.66 7.25 14.37
CA ASP A 9 2.00 6.22 13.37
C ASP A 9 1.94 6.76 11.92
N GLN A 10 1.57 8.03 11.73
CA GLN A 10 1.53 8.67 10.42
C GLN A 10 2.92 9.12 9.98
N VAL A 11 3.43 8.51 8.92
CA VAL A 11 4.73 8.87 8.36
C VAL A 11 4.53 9.75 7.13
N TRP A 12 4.83 11.04 7.26
CA TRP A 12 4.88 11.97 6.13
C TRP A 12 6.06 11.67 5.22
N MET A 13 5.80 11.57 3.92
CA MET A 13 6.82 11.16 2.95
C MET A 13 7.88 12.26 2.75
N THR A 14 9.14 11.89 2.98
CA THR A 14 10.28 12.74 2.64
C THR A 14 10.56 12.72 1.13
N SER A 15 11.36 13.66 0.62
CA SER A 15 11.80 13.63 -0.78
C SER A 15 12.53 12.33 -1.14
N ALA A 16 13.26 11.72 -0.20
CA ALA A 16 13.92 10.43 -0.42
C ALA A 16 12.90 9.30 -0.60
N MET A 17 11.86 9.27 0.25
CA MET A 17 10.74 8.33 0.13
C MET A 17 10.00 8.50 -1.19
N LEU A 18 9.68 9.74 -1.59
CA LEU A 18 9.00 10.02 -2.85
C LEU A 18 9.82 9.53 -4.06
N LYS A 19 11.13 9.83 -4.10
CA LYS A 19 12.03 9.35 -5.16
C LYS A 19 12.11 7.83 -5.21
N ALA A 20 12.18 7.18 -4.05
CA ALA A 20 12.20 5.73 -3.97
C ALA A 20 10.87 5.15 -4.47
N TYR A 21 9.73 5.66 -4.00
CA TYR A 21 8.41 5.15 -4.35
C TYR A 21 8.02 5.39 -5.82
N ALA A 22 8.49 6.47 -6.46
CA ALA A 22 8.16 6.79 -7.85
C ALA A 22 8.62 5.75 -8.89
N HIS A 23 9.46 4.78 -8.51
CA HIS A 23 9.95 3.76 -9.45
C HIS A 23 9.02 2.53 -9.49
N PRO A 24 8.47 2.14 -10.66
CA PRO A 24 7.47 1.07 -10.77
C PRO A 24 7.89 -0.25 -10.13
N LEU A 25 9.11 -0.73 -10.41
CA LEU A 25 9.62 -1.98 -9.83
C LEU A 25 9.70 -1.92 -8.30
N ARG A 26 10.03 -0.76 -7.71
CA ARG A 26 10.10 -0.62 -6.25
C ARG A 26 8.70 -0.65 -5.63
N ARG A 27 7.68 -0.08 -6.29
CA ARG A 27 6.29 -0.24 -5.84
C ARG A 27 5.83 -1.70 -5.90
N GLN A 28 6.16 -2.41 -6.98
CA GLN A 28 5.88 -3.85 -7.08
C GLN A 28 6.55 -4.63 -5.94
N MET A 29 7.80 -4.31 -5.61
CA MET A 29 8.50 -4.89 -4.45
C MET A 29 7.80 -4.57 -3.12
N ILE A 30 7.37 -3.32 -2.90
CA ILE A 30 6.59 -2.95 -1.70
C ILE A 30 5.31 -3.79 -1.62
N ARG A 31 4.59 -3.96 -2.74
CA ARG A 31 3.38 -4.79 -2.79
C ARG A 31 3.62 -6.26 -2.45
N LEU A 32 4.80 -6.81 -2.73
CA LEU A 32 5.11 -8.20 -2.35
C LEU A 32 5.05 -8.42 -0.83
N PHE A 33 5.33 -7.39 -0.02
CA PHE A 33 5.24 -7.52 1.43
C PHE A 33 3.81 -7.75 1.93
N SER A 34 2.78 -7.43 1.14
CA SER A 34 1.38 -7.78 1.46
C SER A 34 1.10 -9.29 1.38
N ARG A 35 1.96 -10.05 0.69
CA ARG A 35 1.86 -11.50 0.50
C ARG A 35 2.88 -12.27 1.33
N ARG A 36 4.01 -11.62 1.65
CA ARG A 36 5.16 -12.24 2.31
C ARG A 36 5.73 -11.25 3.31
N GLU A 37 5.58 -11.53 4.60
CA GLU A 37 6.05 -10.63 5.66
C GLU A 37 7.56 -10.36 5.56
N HIS A 38 8.32 -11.36 5.09
CA HIS A 38 9.77 -11.31 4.98
C HIS A 38 10.22 -11.67 3.57
N LEU A 39 11.10 -10.85 3.01
CA LEU A 39 11.61 -11.02 1.65
C LEU A 39 13.13 -10.93 1.62
N ARG A 40 13.76 -11.86 0.89
CA ARG A 40 15.16 -11.75 0.44
C ARG A 40 15.19 -11.25 -1.00
N ALA A 41 16.35 -10.78 -1.45
CA ALA A 41 16.55 -10.43 -2.86
C ALA A 41 16.26 -11.59 -3.81
N ALA A 42 16.52 -12.83 -3.39
CA ALA A 42 16.21 -14.03 -4.18
C ALA A 42 14.70 -14.29 -4.30
N ASP A 43 13.93 -14.03 -3.25
CA ASP A 43 12.46 -14.14 -3.29
C ASP A 43 11.87 -13.14 -4.27
N VAL A 44 12.30 -11.88 -4.18
CA VAL A 44 11.87 -10.81 -5.09
C VAL A 44 12.27 -11.08 -6.54
N ALA A 45 13.49 -11.59 -6.75
CA ALA A 45 13.97 -11.95 -8.09
C ALA A 45 13.10 -13.03 -8.74
N ALA A 46 12.70 -14.03 -7.98
CA ALA A 46 11.81 -15.09 -8.47
C ALA A 46 10.38 -14.58 -8.70
N ASP A 47 9.83 -13.80 -7.77
CA ASP A 47 8.42 -13.34 -7.83
C ASP A 47 8.19 -12.30 -8.92
N LEU A 48 9.19 -11.46 -9.25
CA LEU A 48 9.08 -10.38 -10.25
C LEU A 48 9.86 -10.66 -11.55
N ASP A 49 10.49 -11.83 -11.68
CA ASP A 49 11.34 -12.20 -12.82
C ASP A 49 12.41 -11.14 -13.15
N VAL A 50 13.18 -10.75 -12.12
CA VAL A 50 14.27 -9.77 -12.26
C VAL A 50 15.61 -10.32 -11.77
N PRO A 51 16.75 -9.84 -12.28
CA PRO A 51 18.06 -10.25 -11.77
C PRO A 51 18.24 -10.02 -10.27
N ALA A 52 18.80 -10.98 -9.55
CA ALA A 52 18.98 -10.91 -8.08
C ALA A 52 19.85 -9.73 -7.61
N ASN A 53 20.83 -9.32 -8.42
CA ASN A 53 21.63 -8.12 -8.15
C ASN A 53 20.79 -6.83 -8.26
N SER A 54 19.86 -6.77 -9.22
CA SER A 54 18.90 -5.67 -9.37
C SER A 54 17.94 -5.63 -8.17
N ALA A 55 17.34 -6.77 -7.82
CA ALA A 55 16.47 -6.87 -6.64
C ALA A 55 17.17 -6.40 -5.35
N SER A 56 18.41 -6.86 -5.13
CA SER A 56 19.24 -6.44 -3.99
C SER A 56 19.54 -4.93 -3.99
N PHE A 57 19.80 -4.34 -5.16
CA PHE A 57 19.98 -2.89 -5.28
C PHE A 57 18.70 -2.13 -4.91
N HIS A 58 17.56 -2.51 -5.48
CA HIS A 58 16.29 -1.81 -5.24
C HIS A 58 15.79 -1.94 -3.80
N LEU A 59 15.96 -3.11 -3.16
CA LEU A 59 15.63 -3.31 -1.74
C LEU A 59 16.48 -2.40 -0.83
N ARG A 60 17.78 -2.26 -1.12
CA ARG A 60 18.63 -1.32 -0.37
C ARG A 60 18.18 0.12 -0.56
N VAL A 61 17.84 0.54 -1.77
CA VAL A 61 17.30 1.89 -2.02
C VAL A 61 16.00 2.15 -1.24
N LEU A 62 15.12 1.14 -1.15
CA LEU A 62 13.90 1.23 -0.34
C LEU A 62 14.22 1.36 1.16
N ALA A 63 15.19 0.58 1.65
CA ALA A 63 15.61 0.61 3.05
C ALA A 63 16.30 1.93 3.41
N ASP A 64 17.20 2.43 2.55
CA ASP A 64 17.88 3.71 2.73
C ASP A 64 16.89 4.89 2.76
N ALA A 65 15.78 4.77 2.01
CA ALA A 65 14.68 5.74 2.04
C ALA A 65 13.72 5.55 3.24
N GLY A 66 13.88 4.50 4.05
CA GLY A 66 13.04 4.20 5.21
C GLY A 66 11.65 3.64 4.87
N LEU A 67 11.47 3.09 3.67
CA LEU A 67 10.20 2.46 3.24
C LEU A 67 10.10 1.00 3.67
N ILE A 68 11.23 0.34 3.90
CA ILE A 68 11.34 -1.02 4.44
C ILE A 68 12.46 -1.07 5.47
N GLU A 69 12.52 -2.11 6.28
CA GLU A 69 13.56 -2.30 7.29
C GLU A 69 14.15 -3.72 7.26
N GLU A 70 15.37 -3.87 7.79
CA GLU A 70 16.04 -5.16 7.88
C GLU A 70 15.42 -5.99 9.02
N ALA A 71 15.26 -7.30 8.78
CA ALA A 71 14.72 -8.28 9.71
C ALA A 71 15.78 -9.36 10.00
N PRO A 72 16.89 -9.00 10.68
CA PRO A 72 18.04 -9.90 10.89
C PRO A 72 17.67 -11.17 11.66
N GLU A 73 16.60 -11.16 12.44
CA GLU A 73 16.05 -12.32 13.14
C GLU A 73 15.61 -13.46 12.21
N HIS A 74 15.36 -13.17 10.92
CA HIS A 74 15.00 -14.16 9.89
C HIS A 74 16.18 -14.51 8.96
N ALA A 75 17.34 -13.91 9.17
CA ALA A 75 18.54 -14.18 8.39
C ALA A 75 19.15 -15.55 8.74
N ARG A 76 19.60 -16.29 7.73
CA ARG A 76 20.31 -17.56 7.94
C ARG A 76 21.73 -17.35 8.47
N ASP A 77 22.39 -16.28 8.03
CA ASP A 77 23.74 -15.90 8.41
C ASP A 77 23.96 -14.37 8.24
N ARG A 78 25.17 -13.88 8.52
CA ARG A 78 25.53 -12.45 8.43
C ARG A 78 25.50 -11.86 7.01
N ARG A 79 25.44 -12.68 5.96
CA ARG A 79 25.40 -12.24 4.56
C ARG A 79 23.98 -12.27 3.99
N ASP A 80 23.09 -13.02 4.62
CA ASP A 80 21.69 -13.16 4.23
C ASP A 80 20.85 -11.97 4.72
N ARG A 81 20.65 -10.96 3.87
CA ARG A 81 19.78 -9.82 4.20
C ARG A 81 18.32 -10.17 3.95
N VAL A 82 17.51 -10.06 5.00
CA VAL A 82 16.06 -10.24 4.97
C VAL A 82 15.41 -8.91 5.30
N TRP A 83 14.35 -8.57 4.58
CA TRP A 83 13.62 -7.31 4.71
C TRP A 83 12.20 -7.57 5.16
N LYS A 84 11.59 -6.57 5.81
CA LYS A 84 10.15 -6.50 6.11
C LYS A 84 9.62 -5.11 5.80
N SER A 85 8.31 -5.02 5.54
CA SER A 85 7.64 -3.71 5.41
C SER A 85 7.69 -2.98 6.75
N ARG A 86 7.82 -1.65 6.70
CA ARG A 86 7.57 -0.82 7.87
C ARG A 86 6.07 -0.83 8.17
N ARG A 87 5.72 -0.79 9.46
CA ARG A 87 4.32 -0.61 9.91
C ARG A 87 3.93 0.87 9.81
N GLY A 88 2.64 1.11 9.56
CA GLY A 88 2.06 2.45 9.40
C GLY A 88 1.83 2.86 7.96
N SER A 89 0.94 3.83 7.77
CA SER A 89 0.61 4.40 6.46
C SER A 89 1.55 5.55 6.11
N PHE A 90 1.96 5.63 4.84
CA PHE A 90 2.73 6.76 4.31
C PHE A 90 1.78 7.81 3.75
N ASN A 91 1.91 9.06 4.22
CA ASN A 91 1.12 10.18 3.75
C ASN A 91 1.96 11.07 2.83
N VAL A 92 1.43 11.34 1.63
CA VAL A 92 2.15 12.07 0.57
C VAL A 92 2.29 13.55 0.91
N GLY A 93 1.28 14.12 1.55
CA GLY A 93 1.21 15.52 1.96
C GLY A 93 -0.22 16.02 2.08
N GLY A 94 -0.39 17.21 2.62
CA GLY A 94 -1.66 17.92 2.78
C GLY A 94 -1.41 19.40 3.10
N PRO A 95 -2.46 20.22 3.28
CA PRO A 95 -2.32 21.65 3.58
C PRO A 95 -1.46 21.92 4.84
N GLU A 96 -1.62 21.10 5.87
CA GLU A 96 -0.88 21.19 7.15
C GLU A 96 0.53 20.58 7.06
N HIS A 97 0.75 19.69 6.09
CA HIS A 97 2.00 18.95 5.88
C HIS A 97 2.35 18.94 4.40
N PRO A 98 2.79 20.07 3.83
CA PRO A 98 3.04 20.18 2.40
C PRO A 98 4.12 19.20 1.96
N VAL A 99 3.93 18.65 0.76
CA VAL A 99 4.90 17.74 0.15
C VAL A 99 6.26 18.47 -0.02
N PRO A 100 7.39 17.84 0.33
CA PRO A 100 8.69 18.51 0.26
C PRO A 100 9.20 18.74 -1.16
N ASP A 101 8.62 18.05 -2.16
CA ASP A 101 8.90 18.24 -3.58
C ASP A 101 7.61 17.98 -4.38
N GLU A 102 6.98 19.04 -4.87
CA GLU A 102 5.69 19.00 -5.56
C GLU A 102 5.71 18.15 -6.84
N ALA A 103 6.79 18.23 -7.61
CA ALA A 103 6.93 17.46 -8.85
C ALA A 103 6.99 15.96 -8.56
N LEU A 104 7.74 15.57 -7.52
CA LEU A 104 7.80 14.18 -7.07
C LEU A 104 6.49 13.71 -6.43
N GLY A 105 5.85 14.56 -5.62
CA GLY A 105 4.52 14.28 -5.07
C GLY A 105 3.51 13.99 -6.18
N THR A 106 3.45 14.85 -7.19
CA THR A 106 2.57 14.68 -8.35
C THR A 106 2.88 13.41 -9.13
N ALA A 107 4.16 13.09 -9.34
CA ALA A 107 4.54 11.85 -10.02
C ALA A 107 4.15 10.60 -9.23
N MET A 108 4.21 10.67 -7.90
CA MET A 108 3.76 9.59 -7.02
C MET A 108 2.23 9.41 -7.08
N VAL A 109 1.45 10.50 -7.02
CA VAL A 109 -0.01 10.43 -7.16
C VAL A 109 -0.40 9.79 -8.49
N ARG A 110 0.26 10.16 -9.60
CA ARG A 110 0.06 9.49 -10.90
C ARG A 110 0.39 8.00 -10.85
N SER A 111 1.48 7.62 -10.20
CA SER A 111 1.86 6.22 -10.03
C SER A 111 0.82 5.40 -9.24
N VAL A 112 0.20 6.02 -8.22
CA VAL A 112 -0.89 5.41 -7.45
C VAL A 112 -2.16 5.31 -8.30
N ALA A 113 -2.46 6.33 -9.11
CA ALA A 113 -3.58 6.29 -10.04
C ALA A 113 -3.42 5.17 -11.09
N ASP A 114 -2.20 4.92 -11.58
CA ASP A 114 -1.91 3.80 -12.48
C ASP A 114 -2.17 2.45 -11.77
N ASP A 115 -1.73 2.29 -10.52
CA ASP A 115 -2.02 1.09 -9.73
C ASP A 115 -3.53 0.88 -9.50
N HIS A 116 -4.27 1.98 -9.30
CA HIS A 116 -5.73 1.95 -9.16
C HIS A 116 -6.41 1.51 -10.46
N GLN A 117 -5.97 2.04 -11.60
CA GLN A 117 -6.48 1.63 -12.92
C GLN A 117 -6.22 0.15 -13.20
N ASP A 118 -5.04 -0.36 -12.86
CA ASP A 118 -4.72 -1.78 -12.97
C ASP A 118 -5.62 -2.65 -12.07
N MET A 119 -5.97 -2.17 -10.88
CA MET A 119 -6.96 -2.84 -10.02
C MET A 119 -8.34 -2.84 -10.65
N LEU A 120 -8.83 -1.69 -11.13
CA LEU A 120 -10.13 -1.58 -11.80
C LEU A 120 -10.22 -2.52 -13.01
N ASN A 121 -9.19 -2.58 -13.84
CA ASN A 121 -9.13 -3.48 -15.00
C ASN A 121 -9.29 -4.94 -14.60
N ARG A 122 -8.64 -5.39 -13.51
CA ARG A 122 -8.79 -6.76 -12.97
C ARG A 122 -10.21 -7.02 -12.47
N VAL A 123 -10.82 -6.06 -11.77
CA VAL A 123 -12.20 -6.18 -11.28
C VAL A 123 -13.17 -6.30 -12.44
N VAL A 124 -13.05 -5.43 -13.45
CA VAL A 124 -13.90 -5.45 -14.66
C VAL A 124 -13.76 -6.77 -15.41
N ALA A 125 -12.54 -7.30 -15.56
CA ALA A 125 -12.31 -8.58 -16.23
C ALA A 125 -12.92 -9.78 -15.48
N TRP A 126 -12.90 -9.76 -14.15
CA TRP A 126 -13.45 -10.84 -13.30
C TRP A 126 -14.98 -10.80 -13.20
N THR A 127 -15.58 -9.61 -13.21
CA THR A 127 -17.00 -9.38 -12.90
C THR A 127 -17.99 -10.23 -13.70
N PRO A 128 -17.85 -10.46 -15.02
CA PRO A 128 -18.82 -11.27 -15.79
C PRO A 128 -18.98 -12.71 -15.28
N GLU A 129 -17.89 -13.34 -14.84
CA GLU A 129 -17.92 -14.70 -14.29
C GLU A 129 -18.64 -14.73 -12.94
N TYR A 130 -18.45 -13.71 -12.10
CA TYR A 130 -19.13 -13.59 -10.81
C TYR A 130 -20.62 -13.29 -10.98
N LEU A 131 -20.98 -12.33 -11.82
CA LEU A 131 -22.39 -11.96 -12.07
C LEU A 131 -23.20 -13.08 -12.71
N SER A 132 -22.57 -13.93 -13.52
CA SER A 132 -23.22 -15.09 -14.12
C SER A 132 -23.29 -16.30 -13.19
N GLY A 133 -22.69 -16.24 -12.00
CA GLY A 133 -22.64 -17.33 -11.03
C GLY A 133 -21.65 -18.45 -11.39
N ARG A 134 -20.81 -18.28 -12.42
CA ARG A 134 -19.77 -19.25 -12.79
C ARG A 134 -18.57 -19.19 -11.85
N ALA A 135 -18.28 -18.02 -11.30
CA ALA A 135 -17.37 -17.87 -10.16
C ALA A 135 -18.19 -17.73 -8.87
N ALA A 136 -17.98 -18.64 -7.93
CA ALA A 136 -18.62 -18.61 -6.61
C ALA A 136 -17.76 -17.90 -5.54
N GLU A 137 -16.44 -17.82 -5.76
CA GLU A 137 -15.52 -17.20 -4.82
C GLU A 137 -15.49 -15.67 -4.99
N VAL A 138 -15.54 -14.95 -3.88
CA VAL A 138 -15.40 -13.49 -3.86
C VAL A 138 -13.92 -13.12 -4.03
N HIS A 139 -13.63 -12.38 -5.09
CA HIS A 139 -12.29 -11.83 -5.38
C HIS A 139 -12.25 -10.30 -5.43
N ALA A 140 -13.39 -9.62 -5.54
CA ALA A 140 -13.47 -8.17 -5.49
C ALA A 140 -14.81 -7.70 -4.90
N HIS A 141 -14.80 -6.47 -4.39
CA HIS A 141 -15.99 -5.70 -4.05
C HIS A 141 -15.93 -4.40 -4.85
N PHE A 142 -16.99 -4.09 -5.57
CA PHE A 142 -17.14 -2.82 -6.28
C PHE A 142 -18.52 -2.26 -5.99
N SER A 143 -18.57 -1.11 -5.31
CA SER A 143 -19.81 -0.39 -5.04
C SER A 143 -19.60 1.10 -5.22
N GLN A 144 -20.63 1.78 -5.74
CA GLN A 144 -20.64 3.24 -5.91
C GLN A 144 -21.85 3.81 -5.20
N ARG A 145 -21.66 4.87 -4.42
CA ARG A 145 -22.73 5.62 -3.76
C ARG A 145 -22.48 7.10 -3.92
N MET A 146 -23.54 7.86 -4.20
CA MET A 146 -23.53 9.30 -4.08
C MET A 146 -24.13 9.65 -2.71
N VAL A 147 -23.44 10.50 -1.95
CA VAL A 147 -23.86 10.94 -0.62
C VAL A 147 -23.78 12.46 -0.55
N ARG A 148 -24.60 13.08 0.31
CA ARG A 148 -24.55 14.52 0.57
C ARG A 148 -24.05 14.75 1.98
N LEU A 149 -22.84 15.27 2.10
CA LEU A 149 -22.14 15.52 3.36
C LEU A 149 -21.57 16.95 3.34
N THR A 150 -21.41 17.55 4.51
CA THR A 150 -20.51 18.69 4.70
C THR A 150 -19.05 18.23 4.68
N GLU A 151 -18.12 19.16 4.54
CA GLU A 151 -16.67 18.89 4.61
C GLU A 151 -16.29 18.16 5.92
N ALA A 152 -16.72 18.68 7.07
CA ALA A 152 -16.46 18.07 8.37
C ALA A 152 -17.08 16.67 8.51
N GLU A 153 -18.27 16.44 7.94
CA GLU A 153 -18.88 15.09 7.92
C GLU A 153 -18.11 14.14 7.00
N PHE A 154 -17.61 14.62 5.85
CA PHE A 154 -16.81 13.83 4.93
C PHE A 154 -15.48 13.41 5.58
N GLU A 155 -14.75 14.34 6.18
CA GLU A 155 -13.51 14.07 6.92
C GLU A 155 -13.74 13.03 8.03
N ALA A 156 -14.78 13.21 8.84
CA ALA A 156 -15.12 12.28 9.92
C ALA A 156 -15.44 10.86 9.41
N VAL A 157 -16.10 10.73 8.26
CA VAL A 157 -16.37 9.41 7.65
C VAL A 157 -15.07 8.79 7.13
N MET A 158 -14.20 9.56 6.47
CA MET A 158 -12.93 9.04 5.97
C MET A 158 -12.01 8.58 7.11
N GLU A 159 -11.94 9.34 8.20
CA GLU A 159 -11.21 8.93 9.42
C GLU A 159 -11.77 7.60 9.96
N ARG A 160 -13.09 7.49 10.10
CA ARG A 160 -13.71 6.26 10.61
C ARG A 160 -13.49 5.04 9.71
N VAL A 161 -13.45 5.23 8.39
CA VAL A 161 -13.14 4.15 7.45
C VAL A 161 -11.69 3.69 7.62
N GLN A 162 -10.74 4.61 7.77
CA GLN A 162 -9.33 4.27 8.02
C GLN A 162 -9.14 3.53 9.35
N GLU A 163 -9.83 3.95 10.42
CA GLU A 163 -9.82 3.25 11.71
C GLU A 163 -10.30 1.81 11.57
N VAL A 164 -11.43 1.58 10.89
CA VAL A 164 -11.99 0.23 10.69
C VAL A 164 -11.01 -0.68 9.94
N ILE A 165 -10.32 -0.17 8.92
CA ILE A 165 -9.29 -0.93 8.19
C ILE A 165 -8.12 -1.25 9.12
N THR A 166 -7.65 -0.27 9.89
CA THR A 166 -6.51 -0.42 10.81
C THR A 166 -6.83 -1.47 11.89
N GLU A 167 -8.00 -1.39 12.52
CA GLU A 167 -8.49 -2.37 13.51
C GLU A 167 -8.54 -3.78 12.91
N ALA A 168 -8.99 -3.93 11.66
CA ALA A 168 -9.04 -5.22 10.99
C ALA A 168 -7.65 -5.80 10.69
N VAL A 169 -6.69 -4.96 10.30
CA VAL A 169 -5.29 -5.36 10.07
C VAL A 169 -4.63 -5.78 11.38
N ASP A 170 -4.80 -5.01 12.46
CA ASP A 170 -4.21 -5.30 13.77
C ASP A 170 -4.79 -6.56 14.42
N ALA A 171 -6.07 -6.86 14.17
CA ALA A 171 -6.73 -8.04 14.70
C ALA A 171 -6.42 -9.33 13.93
N HIS A 172 -5.87 -9.24 12.71
CA HIS A 172 -5.64 -10.42 11.87
C HIS A 172 -4.45 -11.26 12.37
N ASP A 173 -4.65 -12.58 12.46
CA ASP A 173 -3.55 -13.53 12.62
C ASP A 173 -2.80 -13.66 11.29
N LYS A 174 -1.60 -13.10 11.26
CA LYS A 174 -0.72 -13.07 10.08
C LYS A 174 -0.28 -14.45 9.59
N ASP A 175 -0.36 -15.47 10.44
CA ASP A 175 0.04 -16.85 10.10
C ASP A 175 -1.16 -17.70 9.64
N ASP A 176 -2.37 -17.12 9.53
CA ASP A 176 -3.56 -17.83 9.06
C ASP A 176 -3.41 -18.27 7.59
N PRO A 177 -3.38 -19.58 7.29
CA PRO A 177 -3.21 -20.08 5.93
C PRO A 177 -4.40 -19.74 5.00
N ALA A 178 -5.55 -19.32 5.54
CA ALA A 178 -6.68 -18.82 4.77
C ALA A 178 -6.57 -17.32 4.44
N GLY A 179 -5.56 -16.62 4.98
CA GLY A 179 -5.28 -15.22 4.71
C GLY A 179 -5.07 -14.95 3.21
N ARG A 180 -5.76 -13.94 2.69
CA ARG A 180 -5.59 -13.46 1.30
C ARG A 180 -5.18 -12.00 1.33
N SER A 181 -4.26 -11.61 0.44
CA SER A 181 -3.89 -10.20 0.27
C SER A 181 -4.99 -9.47 -0.49
N TRP A 182 -5.60 -8.48 0.17
CA TRP A 182 -6.57 -7.57 -0.44
C TRP A 182 -5.94 -6.21 -0.66
N GLN A 183 -6.08 -5.67 -1.87
CA GLN A 183 -5.83 -4.25 -2.13
C GLN A 183 -7.15 -3.51 -1.92
N VAL A 184 -7.12 -2.45 -1.10
CA VAL A 184 -8.27 -1.61 -0.79
C VAL A 184 -7.89 -0.17 -1.14
N ASP A 185 -8.51 0.36 -2.19
CA ASP A 185 -8.35 1.77 -2.57
C ASP A 185 -9.69 2.49 -2.36
N ILE A 186 -9.65 3.68 -1.78
CA ILE A 186 -10.83 4.54 -1.60
C ILE A 186 -10.59 5.80 -2.44
N LEU A 187 -11.47 6.02 -3.42
CA LEU A 187 -11.49 7.24 -4.22
C LEU A 187 -12.84 7.93 -3.99
N ALA A 188 -12.79 9.15 -3.45
CA ALA A 188 -13.96 9.99 -3.22
C ALA A 188 -13.60 11.44 -3.54
N ALA A 189 -14.52 12.14 -4.18
CA ALA A 189 -14.41 13.54 -4.56
C ALA A 189 -15.80 14.16 -4.55
N ASP A 190 -15.86 15.46 -4.32
CA ASP A 190 -17.04 16.25 -4.67
C ASP A 190 -16.95 16.73 -6.13
N ASP A 191 -17.98 17.44 -6.60
CA ASP A 191 -18.07 17.90 -7.99
C ASP A 191 -17.24 19.19 -8.27
N THR A 192 -16.41 19.63 -7.33
CA THR A 192 -15.66 20.91 -7.44
C THR A 192 -14.25 20.77 -8.03
N ILE A 193 -13.74 19.54 -8.18
CA ILE A 193 -12.40 19.23 -8.68
C ILE A 193 -12.40 18.44 -9.98
#